data_AF-A0A5P0JID4-F1
#
_entry.id   AF-A0A5P0JID4-F1
#
_cell.length_a   1.000
_cell.length_b   1.000
_cell.length_c   1.000
_cell.angle_alpha   90.00
_cell.angle_beta   90.00
_cell.angle_gamma   90.00
#
_symmetry.space_group_name_H-M   'P 1'
#
loop_
_entity.id
_entity.type
_entity.pdbx_description
1 polymer ?
#
loop_
_entity_poly.entity_id
_entity_poly.type
_entity_poly.pdbx_seq_one_letter_code
_entity_poly.pdbx_strand_id
1 'polypeptide(L)' 'HKDGPTDLVTPYLSTFLGFIGITDVKFVFAEGIAYGPEMAAKAQSDAKAAIDSIVSA' A
#
# COMPACT_ATOMS: atom_id res chain seq x y z
N HIS A 1 -2.99 -8.54 -4.15
CA HIS A 1 -2.73 -7.84 -5.42
C HIS A 1 -3.22 -6.44 -5.24
N LYS A 2 -2.40 -5.46 -5.56
CA LYS A 2 -2.80 -4.06 -5.73
C LYS A 2 -3.65 -3.92 -7.00
N ASP A 3 -4.72 -3.14 -6.95
CA ASP A 3 -5.61 -2.80 -8.09
C ASP A 3 -6.26 -4.01 -8.80
N GLY A 4 -6.16 -5.21 -8.21
CA GLY A 4 -6.66 -6.45 -8.76
C GLY A 4 -8.01 -6.86 -8.15
N PRO A 5 -8.74 -7.80 -8.77
CA PRO A 5 -10.04 -8.27 -8.27
C PRO A 5 -9.96 -8.99 -6.91
N THR A 6 -8.75 -9.38 -6.48
CA THR A 6 -8.51 -9.95 -5.15
C THR A 6 -8.06 -8.91 -4.11
N ASP A 7 -7.98 -7.62 -4.46
CA ASP A 7 -7.74 -6.53 -3.52
C ASP A 7 -9.04 -6.10 -2.82
N LEU A 8 -9.41 -6.83 -1.78
CA LEU A 8 -10.58 -6.45 -0.98
C LEU A 8 -10.21 -5.52 0.19
N VAL A 9 -8.92 -5.43 0.53
CA VAL A 9 -8.45 -4.72 1.72
C VAL A 9 -8.40 -3.22 1.45
N THR A 10 -7.89 -2.79 0.30
CA THR A 10 -7.83 -1.37 -0.09
C THR A 10 -9.21 -0.70 -0.10
N PRO A 11 -10.24 -1.23 -0.81
CA PRO A 11 -11.57 -0.61 -0.82
C PRO A 11 -12.25 -0.66 0.55
N TYR A 12 -12.03 -1.71 1.35
CA TYR A 12 -12.53 -1.80 2.71
C TYR A 12 -11.97 -0.69 3.60
N LEU A 13 -10.64 -0.50 3.60
CA LEU A 13 -9.99 0.54 4.41
C LEU A 13 -10.43 1.94 3.98
N SER A 14 -10.52 2.20 2.67
CA SER A 14 -11.01 3.49 2.17
C SER A 14 -12.44 3.76 2.63
N THR A 15 -13.33 2.76 2.56
CA THR A 15 -14.72 2.88 3.02
C THR A 15 -14.80 3.13 4.52
N PHE A 16 -14.09 2.33 5.32
CA PHE A 16 -14.12 2.42 6.78
C PHE A 16 -13.54 3.75 7.28
N LEU A 17 -12.36 4.13 6.78
CA LEU A 17 -11.70 5.39 7.16
C LEU A 17 -12.53 6.60 6.71
N GLY A 18 -13.10 6.57 5.51
CA GLY A 18 -14.00 7.59 5.02
C GLY A 18 -15.26 7.73 5.88
N PHE A 19 -15.82 6.60 6.36
CA PHE A 19 -16.99 6.60 7.23
C PHE A 19 -16.75 7.34 8.56
N ILE A 20 -15.55 7.23 9.14
CA ILE A 20 -15.17 7.94 10.37
C ILE A 20 -14.57 9.34 10.12
N GLY A 21 -14.61 9.83 8.88
CA GLY A 21 -14.19 11.19 8.51
C GLY A 21 -12.73 11.34 8.05
N ILE A 22 -11.99 10.24 7.90
CA ILE A 22 -10.62 10.25 7.36
C ILE A 22 -10.69 9.99 5.86
N THR A 23 -10.79 11.05 5.07
CA THR A 23 -11.01 10.96 3.62
C THR A 23 -9.75 11.12 2.77
N ASP A 24 -8.68 11.72 3.31
CA ASP A 24 -7.38 11.79 2.64
C ASP A 24 -6.51 10.61 3.06
N VAL A 25 -6.53 9.55 2.25
CA VAL A 25 -5.82 8.29 2.52
C VAL A 25 -4.90 7.97 1.34
N LYS A 26 -3.59 7.88 1.61
CA LYS A 26 -2.57 7.44 0.65
C LYS A 26 -2.16 6.01 0.97
N PHE A 27 -2.26 5.11 -0.01
CA PHE A 27 -1.89 3.70 0.17
C PHE A 27 -0.46 3.42 -0.32
N VAL A 28 0.32 2.74 0.51
CA VAL A 28 1.67 2.23 0.17
C VAL A 28 1.65 0.71 0.26
N PHE A 29 2.18 0.04 -0.76
CA PHE A 29 2.11 -1.41 -0.90
C PHE A 29 3.50 -2.04 -0.87
N ALA A 30 3.62 -3.17 -0.18
CA ALA A 30 4.78 -4.05 -0.24
C ALA A 30 4.31 -5.48 -0.56
N GLU A 31 4.18 -5.79 -1.85
CA GLU A 31 3.66 -7.09 -2.32
C GLU A 31 4.78 -8.07 -2.68
N GLY A 32 4.46 -9.36 -2.70
CA GLY A 32 5.39 -10.38 -3.16
C GLY A 32 6.50 -10.76 -2.18
N ILE A 33 6.36 -10.38 -0.90
CA ILE A 33 7.31 -10.74 0.18
C ILE A 33 7.51 -12.27 0.29
N ALA A 34 6.47 -13.05 0.01
CA ALA A 34 6.53 -14.52 0.09
C ALA A 34 7.30 -15.19 -1.07
N TYR A 35 7.69 -14.46 -2.13
CA TYR A 35 8.44 -15.03 -3.27
C TYR A 35 9.93 -15.22 -3.02
N GLY A 36 10.42 -14.88 -1.83
CA GLY A 36 11.81 -15.05 -1.43
C GLY A 36 12.49 -13.72 -1.10
N PRO A 37 13.75 -13.77 -0.61
CA PRO A 37 14.42 -12.62 -0.01
C PRO A 37 14.68 -11.47 -1.00
N GLU A 38 14.95 -11.78 -2.26
CA GLU A 38 15.19 -10.76 -3.30
C GLU A 38 13.92 -9.95 -3.59
N MET A 39 12.79 -10.63 -3.79
CA MET A 39 11.50 -9.97 -4.01
C MET A 39 11.02 -9.23 -2.77
N ALA A 40 11.29 -9.75 -1.57
CA ALA A 40 11.01 -9.06 -0.33
C ALA A 40 11.80 -7.74 -0.19
N ALA A 41 13.11 -7.77 -0.48
CA ALA A 41 13.95 -6.58 -0.45
C ALA A 41 13.51 -5.54 -1.48
N LYS A 42 13.16 -5.98 -2.70
CA LYS A 42 12.62 -5.10 -3.75
C LYS A 42 11.33 -4.42 -3.30
N ALA A 43 10.36 -5.19 -2.82
CA ALA A 43 9.07 -4.67 -2.37
C ALA A 43 9.22 -3.68 -1.20
N GLN A 44 10.16 -3.93 -0.28
CA GLN A 44 10.49 -2.97 0.78
C GLN A 44 11.11 -1.68 0.25
N SER A 45 12.02 -1.78 -0.73
CA SER A 45 12.65 -0.61 -1.36
C SER A 45 11.61 0.26 -2.07
N ASP A 46 10.73 -0.35 -2.85
CA ASP A 46 9.68 0.35 -3.59
C ASP A 46 8.68 1.04 -2.64
N ALA A 47 8.30 0.35 -1.55
CA ALA A 47 7.45 0.92 -0.51
C ALA A 47 8.10 2.13 0.20
N LYS A 48 9.40 2.06 0.49
CA LYS A 48 10.15 3.18 1.08
C LYS A 48 10.19 4.39 0.16
N ALA A 49 10.47 4.19 -1.12
CA ALA A 49 10.48 5.28 -2.10
C ALA A 49 9.11 5.97 -2.23
N ALA A 50 8.02 5.21 -2.13
CA ALA A 50 6.66 5.76 -2.10
C ALA A 50 6.41 6.60 -0.83
N ILE A 51 6.88 6.15 0.34
CA ILE A 51 6.82 6.91 1.59
C ILE A 51 7.62 8.21 1.46
N ASP A 52 8.83 8.18 0.93
CA ASP A 52 9.68 9.36 0.75
C ASP A 52 9.00 10.41 -0.14
N SER A 53 8.32 9.96 -1.19
CA SER A 53 7.52 10.82 -2.08
C SER A 53 6.33 11.47 -1.37
N ILE A 54 5.73 10.78 -0.39
CA ILE A 54 4.60 11.30 0.39
C ILE A 54 5.08 12.31 1.44
N VAL A 55 6.23 12.06 2.06
CA VAL A 55 6.80 12.90 3.12
C VAL A 55 7.41 14.20 2.57
N SER A 56 7.93 14.16 1.34
CA SER A 56 8.56 15.31 0.68
C SER A 56 7.59 16.24 -0.07
N ALA A 57 6.31 15.86 -0.17
CA ALA A 57 5.24 16.64 -0.80
C ALA A 57 4.57 17.60 0.19
#